data_AF-E1IBN0-F1
#
_entry.id   AF-E1IBN0-F1
#
_cell.length_a   1.000
_cell.length_b   1.000
_cell.length_c   1.000
_cell.angle_alpha   90.00
_cell.angle_beta   90.00
_cell.angle_gamma   90.00
#
_symmetry.space_group_name_H-M   'P 1'
#
loop_
_entity.id
_entity.type
_entity.pdbx_description
1 polymer ?
#
loop_
_entity_poly.entity_id
_entity_poly.type
_entity_poly.pdbx_seq_one_letter_code
_entity_poly.pdbx_strand_id
1 'polypeptide(L)'
;MLDLLPFHAKLQVTLSLVTLVLTLWGAVNALRGRCGETYIAGLWIAELLLISQALIGATIFFAMGAPLFMAMHIVYGVIAPLFIPAAILLARGQRGRREATSFAVAAFLVLVIIMRAYETGGGG
;
A
#
# COMPACT_ATOMS: atom_id res chain seq x y z
N MET A 1 -7.24 -23.80 -2.51
CA MET A 1 -7.54 -22.69 -3.46
C MET A 1 -8.83 -21.97 -3.13
N LEU A 2 -9.92 -22.67 -2.79
CA LEU A 2 -11.21 -22.04 -2.42
C LEU A 2 -11.12 -21.01 -1.27
N ASP A 3 -10.17 -21.15 -0.34
CA ASP A 3 -10.03 -20.23 0.81
C ASP A 3 -9.18 -18.97 0.53
N LEU A 4 -8.40 -18.95 -0.57
CA LEU A 4 -7.50 -17.82 -0.89
C LEU A 4 -8.25 -16.60 -1.41
N LEU A 5 -9.34 -16.81 -2.15
CA LEU A 5 -10.19 -15.74 -2.67
C LEU A 5 -10.82 -14.89 -1.54
N PRO A 6 -11.56 -15.48 -0.58
CA PRO A 6 -12.15 -14.70 0.51
C PRO A 6 -11.08 -14.09 1.42
N PHE A 7 -9.92 -14.73 1.56
CA PHE A 7 -8.81 -14.17 2.31
C PHE A 7 -8.22 -12.94 1.61
N HIS A 8 -7.97 -13.01 0.30
CA HIS A 8 -7.48 -11.89 -0.52
C HIS A 8 -8.43 -10.68 -0.49
N ALA A 9 -9.74 -10.92 -0.52
CA ALA A 9 -10.75 -9.87 -0.42
C ALA A 9 -10.76 -9.18 0.95
N LYS A 10 -10.68 -9.95 2.05
CA LYS A 10 -10.60 -9.39 3.42
C LYS A 10 -9.28 -8.66 3.68
N LEU A 11 -8.19 -9.17 3.10
CA LEU A 11 -6.88 -8.54 3.18
C LEU A 11 -6.87 -7.19 2.45
N GLN A 12 -7.55 -7.09 1.30
CA GLN A 12 -7.76 -5.81 0.60
C GLN A 12 -8.43 -4.76 1.50
N VAL A 13 -9.53 -5.12 2.18
CA VAL A 13 -10.24 -4.19 3.07
C VAL A 13 -9.36 -3.76 4.24
N THR A 14 -8.66 -4.71 4.87
CA THR A 14 -7.71 -4.44 5.96
C THR A 14 -6.63 -3.47 5.50
N LEU A 15 -6.04 -3.73 4.34
CA LEU A 15 -4.99 -2.91 3.76
C LEU A 15 -5.49 -1.48 3.48
N SER A 16 -6.66 -1.33 2.85
CA SER A 16 -7.26 -0.01 2.60
C SER A 16 -7.46 0.80 3.89
N LEU A 17 -7.95 0.16 4.96
CA LEU A 17 -8.18 0.82 6.25
C LEU A 17 -6.86 1.21 6.93
N VAL A 18 -5.89 0.30 6.98
CA VAL A 18 -4.57 0.57 7.57
C VAL A 18 -3.87 1.71 6.84
N THR A 19 -3.85 1.66 5.50
CA THR A 19 -3.23 2.72 4.70
C THR A 19 -3.96 4.04 4.87
N LEU A 20 -5.30 4.06 4.92
CA LEU A 20 -6.07 5.28 5.20
C LEU A 20 -5.67 5.91 6.55
N VAL A 21 -5.58 5.10 7.61
CA VAL A 21 -5.15 5.57 8.94
C VAL A 21 -3.73 6.15 8.87
N LEU A 22 -2.81 5.48 8.17
CA LEU A 22 -1.43 5.96 7.99
C LEU A 22 -1.38 7.25 7.16
N THR A 23 -2.19 7.39 6.12
CA THR A 23 -2.31 8.64 5.35
C THR A 23 -2.71 9.80 6.26
N LEU A 24 -3.76 9.61 7.08
CA LEU A 24 -4.23 10.64 8.00
C LEU A 24 -3.21 10.96 9.09
N TRP A 25 -2.59 9.94 9.68
CA TRP A 25 -1.54 10.13 10.69
C TRP A 25 -0.30 10.82 10.09
N GLY A 26 0.12 10.43 8.89
CA GLY A 26 1.20 11.07 8.14
C GLY A 26 0.92 12.54 7.90
N ALA A 27 -0.30 12.89 7.49
CA ALA A 27 -0.71 14.28 7.32
C ALA A 27 -0.63 15.08 8.64
N VAL A 28 -1.09 14.50 9.75
CA VAL A 28 -0.96 15.11 11.08
C VAL A 28 0.51 15.29 11.48
N ASN A 29 1.38 14.31 11.22
CA ASN A 29 2.82 14.39 11.48
C ASN A 29 3.50 15.48 10.63
N ALA A 30 3.10 15.61 9.36
CA ALA A 30 3.58 16.65 8.46
C ALA A 30 3.18 18.04 8.95
N LEU A 31 1.94 18.23 9.41
CA LEU A 31 1.47 19.48 10.01
C LEU A 31 2.20 19.81 11.31
N ARG A 32 2.49 18.80 12.13
CA ARG A 32 3.25 18.95 13.39
C ARG A 32 4.76 19.08 13.18
N GLY A 33 5.25 18.90 11.95
CA GLY A 33 6.67 18.98 11.63
C GLY A 33 7.54 17.92 12.28
N ARG A 34 6.98 16.79 12.70
CA ARG A 34 7.70 15.71 13.40
C ARG A 34 7.16 14.34 13.00
N CYS A 35 8.07 13.38 12.83
CA CYS A 35 7.76 12.00 12.51
C CYS A 35 8.27 11.12 13.65
N GLY A 36 7.43 10.22 14.17
CA GLY A 36 7.81 9.30 15.24
C GLY A 36 8.14 7.91 14.70
N GLU A 37 9.02 7.17 15.40
CA GLU A 37 9.39 5.80 15.04
C GLU A 37 8.19 4.86 14.94
N THR A 38 7.15 5.06 15.77
CA THR A 38 5.91 4.27 15.73
C THR A 38 5.16 4.42 14.40
N TYR A 39 5.18 5.61 13.81
CA TYR A 39 4.56 5.82 12.50
C TYR A 39 5.35 5.12 11.40
N ILE A 40 6.69 5.15 11.46
CA ILE A 40 7.57 4.44 10.54
C ILE A 40 7.35 2.92 10.65
N ALA A 41 7.23 2.38 11.87
CA ALA A 41 6.87 0.99 12.09
C ALA A 41 5.50 0.65 11.45
N GLY A 42 4.52 1.55 11.57
CA GLY A 42 3.23 1.43 10.88
C GLY A 42 3.35 1.34 9.36
N LEU A 43 4.21 2.17 8.75
CA LEU A 43 4.49 2.08 7.31
C LEU A 43 5.08 0.72 6.92
N TRP A 44 6.00 0.17 7.72
CA TRP A 44 6.54 -1.18 7.47
C TRP A 44 5.49 -2.29 7.63
N ILE A 45 4.55 -2.13 8.56
CA ILE A 45 3.42 -3.07 8.67
C ILE A 45 2.56 -3.01 7.41
N ALA A 46 2.24 -1.81 6.90
CA ALA A 46 1.51 -1.66 5.65
C ALA A 46 2.27 -2.24 4.44
N GLU A 47 3.59 -2.09 4.41
CA GLU A 47 4.45 -2.68 3.38
C GLU A 47 4.37 -4.21 3.38
N LEU A 48 4.43 -4.85 4.56
CA LEU A 48 4.27 -6.30 4.69
C LEU A 48 2.88 -6.77 4.23
N LEU A 49 1.83 -6.01 4.54
CA LEU A 49 0.48 -6.30 4.07
C LEU A 49 0.36 -6.16 2.54
N LEU A 50 0.98 -5.14 1.94
CA LEU A 50 1.04 -4.96 0.49
C LEU A 50 1.72 -6.12 -0.21
N ILE A 51 2.90 -6.51 0.27
CA ILE A 51 3.66 -7.64 -0.27
C ILE A 51 2.83 -8.92 -0.16
N SER A 52 2.20 -9.15 1.00
CA SER A 52 1.33 -10.32 1.21
C SER A 52 0.15 -10.32 0.23
N GLN A 53 -0.51 -9.18 0.05
CA GLN A 53 -1.63 -9.02 -0.90
C GLN A 53 -1.19 -9.30 -2.35
N ALA A 54 -0.04 -8.77 -2.76
CA ALA A 54 0.51 -8.98 -4.10
C ALA A 54 0.90 -10.44 -4.35
N LEU A 55 1.52 -11.11 -3.38
CA LEU A 55 1.89 -12.53 -3.49
C LEU A 55 0.65 -13.41 -3.63
N ILE A 56 -0.37 -13.19 -2.79
CA ILE A 56 -1.63 -13.96 -2.86
C ILE A 56 -2.34 -13.69 -4.18
N GLY A 57 -2.43 -12.43 -4.61
CA GLY A 57 -2.99 -12.06 -5.91
C GLY A 57 -2.26 -12.76 -7.07
N ALA A 58 -0.92 -12.81 -7.03
CA ALA A 58 -0.13 -13.53 -8.03
C ALA A 58 -0.44 -15.02 -8.05
N THR A 59 -0.57 -15.67 -6.88
CA THR A 59 -0.93 -17.11 -6.84
C THR A 59 -2.31 -17.37 -7.45
N ILE A 60 -3.28 -16.48 -7.22
CA ILE A 60 -4.63 -16.57 -7.80
C ILE A 60 -4.56 -16.33 -9.31
N PHE A 61 -3.78 -15.35 -9.77
CA PHE A 61 -3.62 -15.01 -11.18
C PHE A 61 -3.07 -16.19 -12.00
N PHE A 62 -2.01 -16.84 -11.52
CA PHE A 62 -1.46 -18.02 -12.20
C PHE A 62 -2.40 -19.23 -12.16
N ALA A 63 -3.19 -19.37 -11.09
CA ALA A 63 -4.20 -20.41 -10.98
C ALA A 63 -5.36 -20.28 -11.98
N MET A 64 -5.74 -19.03 -12.30
CA MET A 64 -6.88 -18.74 -13.18
C MET A 64 -6.50 -18.55 -14.66
N GLY A 65 -5.26 -18.85 -15.04
CA GLY A 65 -4.83 -18.78 -16.45
C GLY A 65 -4.55 -17.36 -16.96
N ALA A 66 -4.16 -16.44 -16.07
CA ALA A 66 -3.57 -15.15 -16.42
C ALA A 66 -4.41 -14.25 -17.39
N PRO A 67 -5.63 -13.85 -17.02
CA PRO A 67 -6.49 -13.04 -17.89
C PRO A 67 -5.91 -11.66 -18.22
N LEU A 68 -5.90 -11.29 -19.51
CA LEU A 68 -5.33 -10.01 -19.99
C LEU A 68 -6.02 -8.76 -19.42
N PHE A 69 -7.31 -8.82 -19.10
CA PHE A 69 -8.03 -7.66 -18.55
C PHE A 69 -7.54 -7.24 -17.15
N MET A 70 -6.78 -8.10 -16.46
CA MET A 70 -6.17 -7.81 -15.16
C MET A 70 -4.84 -7.05 -15.24
N ALA A 71 -4.39 -6.65 -16.44
CA ALA A 71 -3.09 -6.00 -16.62
C ALA A 71 -2.88 -4.79 -15.69
N MET A 72 -3.89 -3.94 -15.50
CA MET A 72 -3.80 -2.78 -14.61
C MET A 72 -3.74 -3.17 -13.14
N HIS A 73 -4.50 -4.19 -12.72
CA HIS A 73 -4.46 -4.71 -11.36
C HIS A 73 -3.05 -5.24 -11.01
N ILE A 74 -2.40 -5.93 -11.95
CA ILE A 74 -1.02 -6.42 -11.78
C ILE A 74 -0.04 -5.25 -11.64
N VAL A 75 -0.14 -4.23 -12.51
CA VAL A 75 0.72 -3.05 -12.44
C VAL A 75 0.59 -2.37 -11.08
N TYR A 76 -0.63 -2.19 -10.57
CA TYR A 76 -0.85 -1.59 -9.26
C TYR A 76 -0.31 -2.47 -8.12
N GLY A 77 -0.46 -3.80 -8.20
CA GLY A 77 0.08 -4.74 -7.22
C GLY A 77 1.61 -4.76 -7.15
N VAL A 78 2.30 -4.49 -8.27
CA VAL A 78 3.77 -4.40 -8.32
C VAL A 78 4.27 -3.02 -7.90
N ILE A 79 3.57 -1.96 -8.29
CA ILE A 79 4.03 -0.59 -8.06
C ILE A 79 3.76 -0.12 -6.62
N ALA A 80 2.65 -0.52 -5.99
CA ALA A 80 2.30 -0.04 -4.64
C ALA A 80 3.37 -0.32 -3.57
N PRO A 81 3.96 -1.54 -3.46
CA PRO A 81 5.03 -1.83 -2.50
C PRO A 81 6.29 -0.99 -2.71
N LEU A 82 6.53 -0.44 -3.90
CA LEU A 82 7.76 0.33 -4.15
C LEU A 82 7.72 1.73 -3.52
N PHE A 83 6.54 2.25 -3.21
CA PHE A 83 6.38 3.62 -2.72
C PHE A 83 6.92 3.84 -1.30
N ILE A 84 6.71 2.89 -0.38
CA ILE A 84 7.17 3.05 1.01
C ILE A 84 8.70 2.98 1.11
N PRO A 85 9.40 1.99 0.52
CA PRO A 85 10.86 1.96 0.48
C PRO A 85 11.45 3.17 -0.24
N ALA A 86 10.84 3.61 -1.36
CA ALA A 86 11.27 4.80 -2.07
C ALA A 86 11.15 6.05 -1.20
N ALA A 87 10.06 6.19 -0.44
CA ALA A 87 9.88 7.30 0.49
C ALA A 87 10.93 7.31 1.61
N ILE A 88 11.26 6.14 2.15
CA ILE A 88 12.33 5.99 3.15
C ILE A 88 13.67 6.41 2.56
N LEU A 89 13.98 5.98 1.33
CA LEU A 89 15.21 6.35 0.64
C LEU A 89 15.29 7.87 0.40
N LEU A 90 14.21 8.48 -0.09
CA LEU A 90 14.11 9.92 -0.36
C LEU A 90 14.18 10.76 0.91
N ALA A 91 13.63 10.24 2.02
CA ALA A 91 13.64 10.91 3.31
C ALA A 91 15.00 10.80 4.04
N ARG A 92 15.93 9.94 3.57
CA ARG A 92 17.27 9.83 4.18
C ARG A 92 17.98 11.20 4.18
N GLY A 93 18.35 11.66 5.37
CA GLY A 93 19.02 12.96 5.56
C GLY A 93 18.07 14.15 5.69
N GLN A 94 16.77 13.96 5.51
CA GLN A 94 15.76 14.95 5.87
C GLN A 94 15.44 14.83 7.37
N ARG A 95 15.01 15.93 8.01
CA ARG A 95 14.54 15.93 9.40
C ARG A 95 13.28 16.75 9.55
N GLY A 96 12.44 16.34 10.51
CA GLY A 96 11.26 17.09 10.93
C GLY A 96 10.18 17.12 9.84
N ARG A 97 9.81 18.33 9.37
CA ARG A 97 8.65 18.51 8.48
C ARG A 97 8.82 17.85 7.12
N ARG A 98 10.00 17.93 6.50
CA ARG A 98 10.23 17.42 5.13
C ARG A 98 10.18 15.87 5.07
N GLU A 99 10.74 15.23 6.09
CA GLU A 99 10.64 13.79 6.29
C GLU A 99 9.19 13.35 6.45
N ALA A 100 8.45 14.01 7.35
CA ALA A 100 7.04 13.71 7.59
C ALA A 100 6.16 13.91 6.34
N THR A 101 6.41 14.97 5.55
CA THR A 101 5.69 15.18 4.28
C THR A 101 5.97 14.09 3.26
N SER A 102 7.22 13.62 3.16
CA SER A 102 7.61 12.57 2.21
C SER A 102 6.85 11.27 2.50
N PHE A 103 6.77 10.90 3.78
CA PHE A 103 6.01 9.73 4.18
C PHE A 103 4.49 9.88 4.06
N ALA A 104 3.95 11.08 4.33
CA ALA A 104 2.52 11.35 4.16
C ALA A 104 2.10 11.22 2.69
N VAL A 105 2.89 11.80 1.78
CA VAL A 105 2.67 11.69 0.33
C VAL A 105 2.75 10.24 -0.13
N ALA A 106 3.75 9.49 0.33
CA ALA A 106 3.87 8.08 -0.02
C ALA A 106 2.68 7.26 0.45
N ALA A 107 2.26 7.40 1.71
CA ALA A 107 1.08 6.72 2.24
C ALA A 107 -0.19 7.08 1.47
N PHE A 108 -0.35 8.35 1.08
CA PHE A 108 -1.47 8.80 0.25
C PHE A 108 -1.45 8.17 -1.15
N LEU A 109 -0.30 8.14 -1.83
CA LEU A 109 -0.17 7.53 -3.15
C LEU A 109 -0.47 6.02 -3.11
N VAL A 110 0.03 5.34 -2.08
CA VAL A 110 -0.28 3.93 -1.83
C VAL A 110 -1.79 3.73 -1.68
N LEU A 111 -2.48 4.57 -0.90
CA LEU A 111 -3.94 4.49 -0.73
C LEU A 111 -4.67 4.63 -2.06
N VAL A 112 -4.31 5.63 -2.88
CA VAL A 112 -4.92 5.84 -4.20
C VAL A 112 -4.70 4.62 -5.10
N ILE A 113 -3.49 4.06 -5.12
CA ILE A 113 -3.18 2.89 -5.94
C ILE A 113 -3.98 1.66 -5.48
N ILE A 114 -4.09 1.42 -4.17
CA ILE A 114 -4.89 0.31 -3.62
C ILE A 114 -6.36 0.44 -4.05
N MET A 115 -6.93 1.65 -3.99
CA MET A 115 -8.31 1.89 -4.42
C MET A 115 -8.49 1.63 -5.92
N ARG A 116 -7.55 2.09 -6.75
CA ARG A 116 -7.57 1.83 -8.21
C ARG A 116 -7.38 0.35 -8.55
N ALA A 117 -6.56 -0.36 -7.78
CA ALA A 117 -6.39 -1.81 -7.91
C ALA A 117 -7.67 -2.57 -7.60
N TYR A 118 -8.47 -2.09 -6.64
CA TYR A 118 -9.77 -2.67 -6.30
C TYR A 118 -10.78 -2.54 -7.45
N GLU A 119 -10.89 -1.33 -8.02
CA GLU A 119 -11.79 -1.05 -9.15
C GLU A 119 -11.42 -1.88 -10.39
N THR A 120 -10.12 -2.03 -10.67
CA THR A 120 -9.64 -2.74 -11.86
C THR A 120 -9.53 -4.27 -11.69
N GLY A 121 -9.55 -4.76 -10.44
CA GLY A 121 -9.48 -6.19 -10.11
C GLY A 121 -10.82 -6.92 -10.11
N GLY A 122 -11.92 -6.25 -10.51
CA GLY A 122 -13.28 -6.81 -10.50
C GLY A 122 -14.11 -6.52 -9.24
N GLY A 123 -13.72 -5.50 -8.45
CA GLY A 123 -14.50 -4.99 -7.32
C GLY A 123 -15.63 -4.01 -7.70
N GLY A 124 -15.94 -3.86 -8.99
CA GLY A 124 -16.98 -2.98 -9.53
C GLY A 124 -17.85 -3.68 -10.56
#